data_AF-A0A8H3MFP6-F1
#
_entry.id   AF-A0A8H3MFP6-F1
#
_cell.length_a   1.000
_cell.length_b   1.000
_cell.length_c   1.000
_cell.angle_alpha   90.00
_cell.angle_beta   90.00
_cell.angle_gamma   90.00
#
_symmetry.space_group_name_H-M   'P 1'
#
loop_
_entity.id
_entity.type
_entity.pdbx_description
1 polymer ?
#
loop_
_entity_poly.entity_id
_entity_poly.type
_entity_poly.pdbx_seq_one_letter_code
_entity_poly.pdbx_strand_id
1 'polypeptide(L)'
;MRIRLSDEEKDIFSNGMEELRQIGNGRDPFVKMAEILPQFNARQLCYYWRNYLDPELCHHELDEEEKQLIDNWISLNKSENEMIEWNNLRQYLKNQFGYLRSENMLRKYCYN
;
A
#
# COMPACT_ATOMS: atom_id res chain seq x y z
N MET A 1 15.43 3.32 -2.47
CA MET A 1 15.81 2.00 -3.02
C MET A 1 14.65 1.50 -3.87
N ARG A 2 14.82 1.40 -5.20
CA ARG A 2 13.82 0.77 -6.06
C ARG A 2 14.00 -0.74 -5.94
N ILE A 3 13.05 -1.38 -5.28
CA ILE A 3 13.03 -2.83 -5.08
C ILE A 3 12.27 -3.41 -6.26
N ARG A 4 12.84 -4.43 -6.88
CA ARG A 4 12.22 -5.11 -8.00
C ARG A 4 12.39 -6.60 -7.75
N LEU A 5 11.30 -7.24 -7.36
CA LEU A 5 11.22 -8.69 -7.33
C LEU A 5 11.31 -9.21 -8.78
N SER A 6 12.00 -10.33 -8.97
CA SER A 6 11.89 -11.14 -10.19
C SER A 6 10.45 -11.66 -10.34
N ASP A 7 10.10 -12.17 -11.52
CA ASP A 7 8.74 -12.69 -11.71
C ASP A 7 8.48 -13.92 -10.83
N GLU A 8 9.48 -14.79 -10.66
CA GLU A 8 9.42 -15.92 -9.71
C GLU A 8 9.24 -15.46 -8.26
N GLU A 9 10.00 -14.43 -7.84
CA GLU A 9 9.87 -13.87 -6.49
C GLU A 9 8.49 -13.23 -6.26
N LYS A 10 7.90 -12.60 -7.29
CA LYS A 10 6.54 -12.04 -7.21
C LYS A 10 5.49 -13.14 -7.05
N ASP A 11 5.64 -14.24 -7.77
CA ASP A 11 4.70 -15.36 -7.69
C ASP A 11 4.75 -15.98 -6.29
N ILE A 12 5.96 -16.26 -5.79
CA ILE A 12 6.17 -16.74 -4.42
C ILE A 12 5.58 -15.76 -3.40
N PHE A 13 5.87 -14.46 -3.56
CA PHE A 13 5.41 -13.45 -2.61
C PHE A 13 3.89 -13.30 -2.63
N SER A 14 3.27 -13.27 -3.81
CA SER A 14 1.82 -13.08 -3.95
C SER A 14 1.04 -14.27 -3.42
N ASN A 15 1.45 -15.49 -3.78
CA ASN A 15 0.82 -16.72 -3.29
C ASN A 15 0.93 -16.83 -1.76
N GLY A 16 2.12 -16.59 -1.20
CA GLY A 16 2.32 -16.61 0.25
C GLY A 16 1.49 -15.55 0.98
N MET A 17 1.34 -14.36 0.42
CA MET A 17 0.48 -13.32 1.01
C MET A 17 -1.00 -13.69 0.98
N GLU A 18 -1.49 -14.34 -0.08
CA GLU A 18 -2.87 -14.83 -0.18
C GLU A 18 -3.15 -15.91 0.87
N GLU A 19 -2.27 -16.90 1.00
CA GLU A 19 -2.37 -17.94 2.03
C GLU A 19 -2.38 -17.34 3.45
N LEU A 20 -1.48 -16.39 3.72
CA LEU A 20 -1.39 -15.72 5.02
C LEU A 20 -2.63 -14.88 5.36
N ARG A 21 -3.28 -14.28 4.35
CA ARG A 21 -4.57 -13.57 4.52
C ARG A 21 -5.68 -14.54 4.94
N GLN A 22 -5.71 -15.74 4.38
CA GLN A 22 -6.74 -16.75 4.68
C GLN A 22 -6.56 -17.36 6.08
N ILE A 23 -5.32 -17.57 6.52
CA ILE A 23 -5.01 -18.21 7.82
C ILE A 23 -5.29 -17.27 9.02
N GLY A 24 -5.27 -15.96 8.81
CA GLY A 24 -5.78 -14.98 9.78
C GLY A 24 -5.09 -14.96 11.15
N ASN A 25 -3.76 -15.19 11.25
CA ASN A 25 -3.09 -15.32 12.55
C ASN A 25 -1.73 -14.60 12.72
N GLY A 26 -1.74 -13.63 13.66
CA GLY A 26 -0.78 -13.47 14.78
C GLY A 26 0.57 -12.75 14.54
N ARG A 27 1.26 -13.01 13.42
CA ARG A 27 2.53 -12.35 13.09
C ARG A 27 2.38 -11.57 11.80
N ASP A 28 3.04 -10.41 11.73
CA ASP A 28 3.07 -9.57 10.53
C ASP A 28 3.42 -10.44 9.31
N PRO A 29 2.53 -10.52 8.29
CA PRO A 29 2.73 -11.41 7.14
C PRO A 29 4.03 -11.09 6.41
N PHE A 30 4.48 -9.83 6.43
CA PHE A 30 5.74 -9.44 5.79
C PHE A 30 6.97 -9.98 6.52
N VAL A 31 6.88 -10.23 7.83
CA VAL A 31 7.96 -10.90 8.58
C VAL A 31 8.09 -12.35 8.15
N LYS A 32 6.97 -13.07 8.00
CA LYS A 32 6.99 -14.45 7.49
C LYS A 32 7.50 -14.51 6.05
N MET A 33 7.07 -13.58 5.20
CA MET A 33 7.56 -13.53 3.82
C MET A 33 9.05 -13.18 3.75
N ALA A 34 9.60 -12.44 4.70
CA ALA A 34 11.04 -12.21 4.80
C ALA A 34 11.82 -13.45 5.28
N GLU A 35 11.18 -14.42 5.94
CA GLU A 35 11.78 -15.73 6.24
C GLU A 35 11.84 -16.61 4.97
N ILE A 36 10.85 -16.48 4.07
CA ILE A 36 10.77 -17.21 2.79
C ILE A 36 11.67 -16.58 1.72
N LEU A 37 11.72 -15.25 1.65
CA LEU A 37 12.53 -14.47 0.74
C LEU A 37 13.57 -13.65 1.54
N PRO A 38 14.62 -14.30 2.08
CA PRO A 38 15.58 -13.68 3.00
C PRO A 38 16.44 -12.57 2.37
N GLN A 39 16.44 -12.44 1.05
CA GLN A 39 17.05 -11.33 0.33
C GLN A 39 16.30 -9.99 0.52
N PHE A 40 15.05 -10.04 1.02
CA PHE A 40 14.24 -8.87 1.32
C PHE A 40 13.86 -8.83 2.80
N ASN A 41 13.92 -7.65 3.41
CA ASN A 41 13.37 -7.46 4.75
C ASN A 41 11.86 -7.14 4.71
N ALA A 42 11.19 -7.31 5.84
CA ALA A 42 9.74 -7.08 5.95
C ALA A 42 9.29 -5.69 5.49
N ARG A 43 10.09 -4.64 5.73
CA ARG A 43 9.78 -3.26 5.30
C ARG A 43 9.79 -3.14 3.77
N GLN A 44 10.74 -3.81 3.11
CA GLN A 44 10.85 -3.84 1.67
C GLN A 44 9.64 -4.54 1.03
N LEU A 45 9.27 -5.70 1.57
CA LEU A 45 8.11 -6.47 1.14
C LEU A 45 6.80 -5.73 1.38
N CYS A 46 6.62 -5.13 2.56
CA CYS A 46 5.47 -4.29 2.89
C CYS A 46 5.32 -3.11 1.92
N TYR A 47 6.42 -2.41 1.64
CA TYR A 47 6.42 -1.32 0.66
C TYR A 47 6.04 -1.82 -0.74
N TYR A 48 6.60 -2.95 -1.18
CA TYR A 48 6.32 -3.50 -2.50
C TYR A 48 4.85 -3.91 -2.63
N TRP A 49 4.31 -4.61 -1.62
CA TRP A 49 2.92 -5.02 -1.55
C TRP A 49 1.95 -3.84 -1.70
N ARG A 50 2.12 -2.81 -0.85
CA ARG A 50 1.22 -1.64 -0.80
C ARG A 50 1.26 -0.75 -2.05
N ASN A 51 2.26 -0.93 -2.91
CA ASN A 51 2.43 -0.11 -4.10
C ASN A 51 2.24 -0.87 -5.42
N TYR A 52 2.41 -2.19 -5.44
CA TYR A 52 2.50 -2.94 -6.70
C TYR A 52 1.74 -4.27 -6.74
N LEU A 53 1.59 -5.00 -5.64
CA LEU A 53 1.11 -6.39 -5.68
C LEU A 53 -0.23 -6.64 -4.98
N ASP A 54 -0.67 -5.77 -4.08
CA ASP A 54 -1.94 -5.98 -3.39
C ASP A 54 -3.09 -6.04 -4.40
N PRO A 55 -3.85 -7.15 -4.49
CA PRO A 55 -4.92 -7.31 -5.48
C PRO A 55 -6.04 -6.26 -5.35
N GLU A 56 -6.17 -5.63 -4.19
CA GLU A 56 -7.11 -4.53 -3.97
C GLU A 56 -6.61 -3.19 -4.54
N LEU A 57 -5.39 -3.11 -5.09
CA LEU A 57 -4.85 -1.88 -5.66
C LEU A 57 -5.48 -1.55 -7.02
N CYS A 58 -5.96 -0.32 -7.13
CA CYS A 58 -6.25 0.30 -8.42
C CYS A 58 -4.98 0.99 -8.94
N HIS A 59 -4.53 0.58 -10.13
CA HIS A 59 -3.34 1.11 -10.79
C HIS A 59 -3.63 2.22 -11.82
N HIS A 60 -4.90 2.55 -12.05
CA HIS A 60 -5.28 3.70 -12.89
C HIS A 60 -4.77 5.01 -12.28
N GLU A 61 -4.82 6.10 -13.04
CA GLU A 61 -4.52 7.43 -12.45
C GLU A 61 -5.62 7.85 -11.46
N LEU A 62 -5.31 8.85 -10.62
CA LEU A 62 -6.33 9.48 -9.78
C LEU A 62 -7.27 10.27 -10.68
N ASP A 63 -8.57 10.02 -10.56
CA ASP A 63 -9.58 10.85 -11.21
C ASP A 63 -9.84 12.15 -10.43
N GLU A 64 -10.64 13.04 -11.00
CA GLU A 64 -10.92 14.35 -10.38
C GLU A 64 -11.74 14.25 -9.08
N GLU A 65 -12.60 13.25 -8.95
CA GLU A 65 -13.40 13.03 -7.74
C GLU A 65 -12.49 12.59 -6.58
N GLU A 66 -11.59 11.65 -6.85
CA GLU A 66 -10.58 11.21 -5.89
C GLU A 66 -9.68 12.34 -5.45
N LYS A 67 -9.20 13.17 -6.38
CA LYS A 67 -8.37 14.35 -6.07
C LYS A 67 -9.09 15.31 -5.13
N GLN A 68 -10.35 15.65 -5.43
CA GLN A 68 -11.15 16.51 -4.57
C GLN A 68 -11.34 15.92 -3.17
N LEU A 69 -11.61 14.62 -3.06
CA LEU A 69 -11.73 13.96 -1.77
C LEU A 69 -10.40 13.92 -1.00
N ILE A 70 -9.26 13.74 -1.69
CA ILE A 70 -7.94 13.83 -1.07
C ILE A 70 -7.70 15.22 -0.51
N ASP A 71 -7.95 16.28 -1.29
CA ASP A 71 -7.73 17.66 -0.86
C ASP A 71 -8.62 18.03 0.35
N ASN A 72 -9.90 17.65 0.28
CA ASN A 72 -10.84 17.82 1.38
C ASN A 72 -10.38 17.08 2.63
N TRP A 73 -10.01 15.80 2.50
CA TRP A 73 -9.53 15.00 3.64
C TRP A 73 -8.27 15.63 4.27
N ILE A 74 -7.31 16.06 3.45
CA ILE A 74 -6.08 16.70 3.91
C ILE A 74 -6.37 18.01 4.64
N SER A 75 -7.27 18.84 4.12
CA SER A 75 -7.65 20.11 4.78
C SER A 75 -8.24 19.91 6.17
N LEU A 76 -8.92 18.78 6.41
CA LEU A 76 -9.58 18.46 7.68
C LEU A 76 -8.69 17.69 8.66
N ASN A 77 -7.69 16.96 8.16
CA ASN A 77 -6.91 16.01 8.95
C ASN A 77 -5.41 16.31 9.00
N LYS A 78 -4.94 17.39 8.34
CA LYS A 78 -3.55 17.82 8.49
C LYS A 78 -3.30 18.17 9.96
N SER A 79 -2.36 17.46 10.57
CA SER A 79 -1.85 17.79 11.90
C SER A 79 -1.19 19.16 11.92
N GLU A 80 -0.97 19.72 13.13
CA GLU A 80 -0.23 20.99 13.31
C GLU A 80 1.18 20.97 12.69
N ASN A 81 1.76 19.77 12.51
CA ASN A 81 3.06 19.56 11.85
C ASN A 81 2.95 19.29 10.34
N GLU A 82 1.78 19.51 9.73
CA GLU A 82 1.46 19.25 8.33
C GLU A 82 1.67 17.79 7.88
N MET A 83 1.80 16.86 8.83
CA MET A 83 2.05 15.45 8.55
C MET A 83 0.76 14.76 8.13
N ILE A 84 0.78 14.15 6.94
CA ILE A 84 -0.32 13.35 6.40
C ILE A 84 -0.20 11.90 6.93
N GLU A 85 -1.25 11.41 7.57
CA GLU A 85 -1.36 10.01 7.97
C GLU A 85 -1.78 9.14 6.79
N TRP A 86 -0.81 8.68 6.01
CA TRP A 86 -1.04 7.92 4.76
C TRP A 86 -1.95 6.71 4.92
N ASN A 87 -1.82 5.98 6.02
CA ASN A 87 -2.66 4.80 6.25
C ASN A 87 -4.14 5.20 6.39
N ASN A 88 -4.42 6.31 7.10
CA ASN A 88 -5.78 6.77 7.33
C ASN A 88 -6.41 7.35 6.06
N LEU A 89 -5.66 8.16 5.30
CA LEU A 89 -6.10 8.62 3.98
C LEU A 89 -6.39 7.45 3.04
N ARG A 90 -5.50 6.45 2.99
CA ARG A 90 -5.64 5.29 2.11
C ARG A 90 -6.87 4.44 2.48
N GLN A 91 -7.14 4.25 3.77
CA GLN A 91 -8.36 3.55 4.22
C GLN A 91 -9.63 4.38 3.97
N TYR A 92 -9.56 5.70 4.16
CA TYR A 92 -10.67 6.60 3.82
C TYR A 92 -11.07 6.45 2.35
N LEU A 93 -10.10 6.54 1.43
CA LEU A 93 -10.36 6.36 0.00
C LEU A 93 -10.88 4.96 -0.32
N LYS A 94 -10.32 3.90 0.29
CA LYS A 94 -10.85 2.54 0.13
C LYS A 94 -12.32 2.45 0.52
N ASN A 95 -12.72 3.09 1.61
CA ASN A 95 -14.10 3.09 2.06
C ASN A 95 -15.04 3.86 1.13
N GLN A 96 -14.53 4.86 0.38
CA GLN A 96 -15.32 5.61 -0.60
C GLN A 96 -15.43 4.86 -1.94
N PHE A 97 -14.33 4.28 -2.43
CA PHE A 97 -14.24 3.77 -3.81
C PHE A 97 -14.20 2.24 -3.92
N GLY A 98 -14.04 1.51 -2.82
CA GLY A 98 -13.97 0.05 -2.79
C GLY A 98 -12.61 -0.55 -3.14
N TYR A 99 -11.59 0.26 -3.46
CA TYR A 99 -10.24 -0.19 -3.79
C TYR A 99 -9.16 0.67 -3.12
N LEU A 100 -7.94 0.13 -3.01
CA LEU A 100 -6.79 0.84 -2.48
C LEU A 100 -6.08 1.64 -3.58
N ARG A 101 -5.62 2.85 -3.24
CA ARG A 101 -4.60 3.56 -4.03
C ARG A 101 -3.20 3.24 -3.51
N SER A 102 -2.19 3.25 -4.37
CA SER A 102 -0.81 3.05 -3.95
C SER A 102 -0.32 4.24 -3.10
N GLU A 103 0.50 3.97 -2.07
CA GLU A 103 1.08 5.05 -1.25
C GLU A 103 1.92 6.01 -2.09
N ASN A 104 2.65 5.50 -3.10
CA ASN A 104 3.44 6.32 -4.01
C ASN A 104 2.59 7.27 -4.85
N MET A 105 1.42 6.83 -5.31
CA MET A 105 0.51 7.68 -6.09
C MET A 105 -0.04 8.82 -5.25
N LEU A 106 -0.49 8.53 -4.02
CA LEU A 106 -0.95 9.55 -3.09
C LEU A 106 0.17 10.54 -2.74
N ARG A 107 1.37 10.03 -2.42
CA ARG A 107 2.53 10.89 -2.16
C ARG A 107 2.89 11.76 -3.36
N LYS A 108 2.84 11.20 -4.58
CA LYS A 108 3.13 11.94 -5.81
C LYS A 108 2.11 13.06 -6.01
N TYR A 109 0.83 12.82 -5.73
CA TYR A 109 -0.20 13.85 -5.84
C TYR A 109 -0.05 14.95 -4.78
N CYS A 110 0.16 14.59 -3.51
CA CYS A 110 0.16 15.58 -2.42
C CYS A 110 1.44 16.44 -2.33
N TYR A 111 2.55 16.03 -2.95
CA TYR A 111 3.84 16.74 -2.88
C TYR A 111 4.32 17.31 -4.22
N ASN A 112 3.56 17.17 -5.31
CA ASN A 112 3.81 17.86 -6.59
C ASN A 112 2.71 18.88 -6.84
#